data_AF-V8C6S9-F1
#
_entry.id   AF-V8C6S9-F1
#
_cell.length_a   1.000
_cell.length_b   1.000
_cell.length_c   1.000
_cell.angle_alpha   90.00
_cell.angle_beta   90.00
_cell.angle_gamma   90.00
#
_symmetry.space_group_name_H-M   'P 1'
#
loop_
_entity.id
_entity.type
_entity.pdbx_description
1 polymer ?
#
loop_
_entity_poly.entity_id
_entity_poly.type
_entity_poly.pdbx_seq_one_letter_code
_entity_poly.pdbx_strand_id
1 'polypeptide(L)' 'MNNNKIVIFGAGNCGRLIAQNLLKEGEQILCFIDNDPLKTNGTITLNGGGE' A
#
# COMPACT_ATOMS: atom_id res chain seq x y z
N MET A 1 -0.55 -19.59 -5.23
CA MET A 1 -0.49 -18.12 -5.23
C MET A 1 -1.90 -17.62 -5.07
N ASN A 2 -2.13 -16.68 -4.14
CA ASN A 2 -3.43 -16.04 -4.00
C ASN A 2 -3.65 -15.14 -5.22
N ASN A 3 -4.85 -15.16 -5.77
CA ASN A 3 -5.19 -14.45 -7.01
C ASN A 3 -6.02 -13.19 -6.72
N ASN A 4 -6.04 -12.74 -5.46
CA ASN A 4 -6.79 -11.56 -5.08
C ASN A 4 -6.01 -10.31 -5.49
N LYS A 5 -6.75 -9.34 -5.99
CA LYS A 5 -6.24 -8.01 -6.35
C LYS A 5 -6.77 -7.02 -5.34
N ILE A 6 -5.88 -6.35 -4.62
CA ILE A 6 -6.22 -5.52 -3.48
C ILE A 6 -5.96 -4.05 -3.81
N VAL A 7 -6.93 -3.20 -3.47
CA VAL A 7 -6.79 -1.74 -3.45
C VAL A 7 -6.87 -1.28 -2.01
N ILE A 8 -5.97 -0.40 -1.59
CA ILE A 8 -5.94 0.13 -0.22
C ILE A 8 -6.32 1.61 -0.24
N PHE A 9 -7.35 1.97 0.52
CA PHE A 9 -7.73 3.36 0.76
C PHE A 9 -6.94 3.91 1.94
N GLY A 10 -6.07 4.88 1.67
CA GLY A 10 -5.12 5.51 2.58
C GLY A 10 -3.69 5.01 2.36
N ALA A 11 -2.79 5.88 1.90
CA ALA A 11 -1.36 5.62 1.73
C ALA A 11 -0.52 6.13 2.92
N GLY A 12 -1.16 6.35 4.08
CA GLY A 12 -0.49 6.69 5.33
C GLY A 12 0.18 5.49 6.01
N ASN A 13 0.62 5.67 7.27
CA ASN A 13 1.35 4.64 8.02
C ASN A 13 0.59 3.32 8.10
N CYS A 14 -0.69 3.36 8.48
CA CYS A 14 -1.51 2.16 8.60
C CYS A 14 -1.69 1.45 7.25
N GLY A 15 -1.99 2.18 6.18
CA GLY A 15 -2.13 1.59 4.84
C GLY A 15 -0.84 0.92 4.37
N ARG A 16 0.31 1.55 4.61
CA ARG A 16 1.63 0.97 4.31
C ARG A 16 1.89 -0.31 5.12
N LEU A 17 1.56 -0.33 6.43
CA LEU A 17 1.71 -1.51 7.28
C LEU A 17 0.79 -2.67 6.84
N ILE A 18 -0.45 -2.37 6.48
CA ILE A 18 -1.40 -3.35 5.95
C ILE A 18 -0.85 -3.96 4.65
N ALA A 19 -0.40 -3.12 3.72
CA ALA A 19 0.17 -3.58 2.45
C ALA A 19 1.40 -4.47 2.65
N GLN A 20 2.30 -4.11 3.59
CA GLN A 20 3.47 -4.94 3.92
C GLN A 20 3.06 -6.35 4.39
N ASN A 21 2.04 -6.47 5.24
CA ASN A 21 1.60 -7.77 5.74
C ASN A 21 0.93 -8.60 4.64
N LEU A 22 0.05 -7.99 3.85
CA LEU A 22 -0.61 -8.66 2.73
C LEU A 22 0.39 -9.16 1.66
N LEU A 23 1.44 -8.38 1.38
CA LEU A 23 2.51 -8.82 0.48
C LEU A 23 3.27 -10.05 1.03
N LYS A 24 3.50 -10.13 2.35
CA LYS A 24 4.11 -11.31 2.99
C LYS A 24 3.22 -12.54 2.90
N GLU A 25 1.90 -12.34 2.88
CA GLU A 25 0.89 -13.39 2.67
C GLU A 25 0.76 -13.81 1.19
N GLY A 26 1.47 -13.12 0.28
CA GLY A 26 1.50 -13.42 -1.14
C GLY A 26 0.33 -12.80 -1.93
N GLU A 27 -0.32 -11.78 -1.38
CA GLU A 27 -1.37 -11.03 -2.06
C GLU A 27 -0.81 -9.98 -3.04
N GLN A 28 -1.59 -9.65 -4.07
CA GLN A 28 -1.23 -8.62 -5.03
C GLN A 28 -1.89 -7.27 -4.68
N ILE A 29 -1.07 -6.29 -4.30
CA ILE A 29 -1.53 -4.90 -4.15
C ILE A 29 -1.48 -4.21 -5.51
N LEU A 30 -2.61 -3.67 -5.97
CA LEU A 30 -2.68 -2.93 -7.24
C LEU A 30 -2.27 -1.47 -7.10
N CYS A 31 -2.84 -0.79 -6.11
CA CYS A 31 -2.58 0.63 -5.86
C CYS A 31 -3.07 1.05 -4.48
N PHE A 32 -2.65 2.26 -4.10
CA PHE A 32 -3.24 3.02 -3.01
C PHE A 32 -4.12 4.13 -3.57
N ILE A 33 -5.20 4.43 -2.87
CA ILE A 33 -6.04 5.60 -3.10
C ILE A 33 -5.90 6.50 -1.87
N ASP A 34 -5.40 7.73 -2.05
CA ASP A 34 -5.25 8.70 -0.97
C ASP A 34 -5.79 10.05 -1.45
N ASN A 35 -6.36 10.83 -0.55
CA ASN A 35 -6.89 12.15 -0.84
C ASN A 35 -5.84 13.27 -0.72
N ASP A 36 -4.65 12.96 -0.22
CA ASP A 36 -3.51 13.86 -0.23
C ASP A 36 -2.96 14.03 -1.66
N PRO A 37 -3.05 15.24 -2.26
CA PRO A 37 -2.53 15.49 -3.60
C PRO A 37 -1.04 15.21 -3.75
N LEU A 38 -0.26 15.32 -2.66
CA LEU A 38 1.18 15.05 -2.66
C LEU A 38 1.52 13.59 -2.90
N LYS A 39 0.55 12.68 -2.72
CA LYS A 39 0.73 11.23 -2.92
C LYS A 39 0.18 10.75 -4.26
N THR A 40 -0.46 11.62 -5.03
CA THR A 40 -1.04 11.28 -6.33
C THR A 40 0.07 10.96 -7.34
N ASN A 41 -0.10 9.87 -8.11
CA ASN A 41 0.88 9.36 -9.07
C ASN A 41 2.27 9.08 -8.49
N GLY A 42 2.40 9.02 -7.16
CA GLY A 42 3.65 8.69 -6.48
C GLY A 42 3.85 7.19 -6.33
N THR A 43 5.11 6.80 -6.13
CA THR A 43 5.46 5.45 -5.69
C THR A 43 5.49 5.42 -4.17
N ILE A 44 4.79 4.45 -3.57
CA ILE A 44 4.81 4.24 -2.13
C ILE A 44 5.88 3.20 -1.79
N THR A 45 6.92 3.63 -1.08
CA THR A 45 7.91 2.72 -0.52
C THR A 45 7.34 2.04 0.72
N LEU A 46 7.23 0.71 0.66
CA LEU A 46 6.79 -0.10 1.79
C LEU A 46 7.95 -0.48 2.72
N ASN A 47 9.20 -0.37 2.27
CA ASN A 47 10.38 -0.62 3.09
C ASN A 47 10.88 0.70 3.70
N GLY A 48 10.19 1.21 4.71
CA GLY A 48 10.57 2.44 5.36
C GLY A 48 9.66 2.78 6.54
N GLY A 49 10.08 2.36 7.73
CA GLY A 49 9.70 3.08 8.94
C GLY A 49 10.42 4.43 8.89
N GLY A 50 9.67 5.49 8.66
CA GLY A 50 10.19 6.85 8.59
C GLY A 50 9.01 7.80 8.55
N GLU A 51 9.03 8.71 9.53
CA GLU A 51 8.14 9.85 9.71
C GLU A 51 7.97 10.68 8.43
#